data_AF-A0A9E6C8Q1-F1
#
_entry.id   AF-A0A9E6C8Q1-F1
#
_cell.length_a   1.000
_cell.length_b   1.000
_cell.length_c   1.000
_cell.angle_alpha   90.00
_cell.angle_beta   90.00
_cell.angle_gamma   90.00
#
_symmetry.space_group_name_H-M   'P 1'
#
loop_
_entity.id
_entity.type
_entity.pdbx_description
1 polymer ?
#
loop_
_entity_poly.entity_id
_entity_poly.type
_entity_poly.pdbx_seq_one_letter_code
_entity_poly.pdbx_strand_id
1 'polypeptide(L)'
;DFLKTDTSYVLKKEGKIFHDLIFDENFRLIENKFSTSDNLYASDVKYSEFQETNKTFFPQKIFLNLKKRNQTVNTSVNYKTIKINDNVSFKFKIPDNYKRIKIE
;
A
#
# COMPACT_ATOMS: atom_id res chain seq x y z
N ASP A 1 24.81 0.98 -43.77
CA ASP A 1 23.96 1.67 -42.78
C ASP A 1 23.21 0.73 -41.85
N PHE A 2 23.93 -0.15 -41.16
CA PHE A 2 23.34 -1.02 -40.13
C PHE A 2 23.94 -0.60 -38.81
N LEU A 3 23.10 -0.02 -37.95
CA LEU A 3 23.13 -0.02 -36.49
C LEU A 3 22.16 1.09 -36.02
N LYS A 4 20.85 0.89 -36.22
CA LYS A 4 19.86 1.58 -35.38
C LYS A 4 19.93 0.92 -34.02
N THR A 5 20.55 1.58 -33.05
CA THR A 5 20.55 1.16 -31.66
C THR A 5 19.11 1.14 -31.15
N ASP A 6 18.62 -0.05 -30.81
CA ASP A 6 17.33 -0.22 -30.16
C ASP A 6 17.41 0.32 -28.72
N THR A 7 16.84 1.50 -28.52
CA THR A 7 16.82 2.20 -27.23
C THR A 7 15.57 1.86 -26.41
N SER A 8 14.77 0.86 -26.81
CA SER A 8 13.55 0.46 -26.08
C SER A 8 13.81 0.00 -24.64
N TYR A 9 15.04 -0.45 -24.34
CA TYR A 9 15.48 -0.88 -23.00
C TYR A 9 16.07 0.24 -22.14
N VAL A 10 16.30 1.43 -22.72
CA VAL A 10 16.79 2.57 -21.94
C VAL A 10 15.60 3.12 -21.16
N LEU A 11 15.67 3.05 -19.82
CA LEU A 11 14.77 3.76 -18.92
C LEU A 11 14.76 5.25 -19.30
N LYS A 12 13.76 5.65 -20.10
CA LYS A 12 13.54 7.05 -20.42
C LYS A 12 13.18 7.75 -19.12
N LYS A 13 14.03 8.67 -18.68
CA LYS A 13 13.78 9.50 -17.50
C LYS A 13 12.67 10.49 -17.84
N GLU A 14 11.43 10.05 -17.84
CA GLU A 14 10.28 10.91 -18.02
C GLU A 14 9.31 10.79 -16.84
N GLY A 15 9.06 11.93 -16.20
CA GLY A 15 8.17 12.09 -15.06
C GLY A 15 8.89 12.48 -13.78
N LYS A 16 8.48 13.60 -13.16
CA LYS A 16 8.78 13.87 -11.74
C LYS A 16 7.63 13.32 -10.92
N ILE A 17 7.96 12.77 -9.76
CA ILE A 17 7.01 12.29 -8.76
C ILE A 17 7.19 13.16 -7.52
N PHE A 18 6.07 13.56 -6.92
CA PHE A 18 6.01 14.25 -5.65
C PHE A 18 5.39 13.30 -4.62
N HIS A 19 6.03 13.16 -3.46
CA HIS A 19 5.55 12.35 -2.36
C HIS A 19 5.68 13.15 -1.06
N ASP A 20 4.54 13.58 -0.54
CA ASP A 20 4.46 14.36 0.69
C ASP A 20 3.95 13.49 1.82
N LEU A 21 4.63 13.53 2.96
CA LEU A 21 4.24 12.88 4.20
C LEU A 21 3.92 13.94 5.24
N ILE A 22 2.72 13.91 5.78
CA ILE A 22 2.22 14.90 6.72
C ILE A 22 2.03 14.20 8.05
N PHE A 23 2.70 14.72 9.07
CA PHE A 23 2.68 14.20 10.43
C PHE A 23 1.98 15.19 11.36
N ASP A 24 1.36 14.67 12.41
CA ASP A 24 0.86 15.50 13.50
C ASP A 24 1.95 15.81 14.55
N GLU A 25 1.58 16.55 15.60
CA GLU A 25 2.44 16.90 16.73
C GLU A 25 3.01 15.69 17.49
N ASN A 26 2.39 14.52 17.37
CA ASN A 26 2.81 13.27 18.00
C ASN A 26 3.59 12.38 17.02
N PHE A 27 4.04 12.94 15.88
CA PHE A 27 4.76 12.24 14.83
C PHE A 27 3.99 11.06 14.21
N ARG A 28 2.66 11.10 14.25
CA ARG A 28 1.80 10.12 13.56
C ARG A 28 1.58 10.57 12.13
N LEU A 29 1.72 9.67 11.16
CA LEU A 29 1.40 9.96 9.76
C LEU A 29 -0.11 10.14 9.61
N ILE A 30 -0.58 11.35 9.31
CA ILE A 30 -2.00 11.67 9.17
C ILE A 30 -2.46 11.78 7.72
N GLU A 31 -1.53 12.06 6.81
CA GLU A 31 -1.84 12.14 5.38
C GLU A 31 -0.57 11.84 4.56
N ASN A 32 -0.72 11.09 3.47
CA ASN A 32 0.31 11.01 2.44
C ASN A 32 -0.27 11.34 1.07
N LYS A 33 0.45 12.17 0.32
CA LYS A 33 0.08 12.58 -1.04
C LYS A 33 1.12 12.11 -2.02
N PHE A 34 0.68 11.49 -3.09
CA PHE A 34 1.51 11.11 -4.21
C PHE A 34 0.96 11.78 -5.45
N SER A 35 1.82 12.33 -6.31
CA SER A 35 1.40 12.80 -7.62
C SER A 35 2.52 12.71 -8.65
N THR A 36 2.15 12.49 -9.90
CA THR A 36 3.03 12.69 -11.05
C THR A 36 2.98 14.16 -11.48
N SER A 37 4.06 14.67 -12.07
CA SER A 37 4.15 16.08 -12.49
C SER A 37 3.13 16.51 -13.53
N ASP A 38 2.58 15.57 -14.29
CA ASP A 38 1.49 15.79 -15.25
C ASP A 38 0.09 15.73 -14.60
N ASN A 39 0.02 15.46 -13.29
CA ASN A 39 -1.20 15.25 -12.51
C ASN A 39 -2.14 14.17 -13.07
N LEU A 40 -1.64 13.27 -13.92
CA LEU A 40 -2.39 12.13 -14.43
C LEU A 40 -2.54 11.04 -13.38
N TYR A 41 -1.61 10.90 -12.45
CA TYR A 41 -1.71 9.95 -11.35
C TYR A 41 -1.56 10.70 -10.05
N ALA A 42 -2.50 10.49 -9.14
CA ALA A 42 -2.41 11.04 -7.80
C ALA A 42 -3.06 10.12 -6.78
N SER A 43 -2.58 10.16 -5.55
CA SER A 43 -3.28 9.59 -4.41
C SER A 43 -3.22 10.54 -3.22
N ASP A 44 -4.34 10.65 -2.51
CA ASP A 44 -4.43 11.28 -1.20
C ASP A 44 -4.95 10.23 -0.23
N VAL A 45 -4.11 9.83 0.72
CA VAL A 45 -4.43 8.83 1.74
C VAL A 45 -4.41 9.50 3.10
N LYS A 46 -5.55 9.46 3.80
CA LYS A 46 -5.75 10.09 5.12
C LYS A 46 -5.95 9.04 6.19
N TYR A 47 -5.27 9.24 7.32
CA TYR A 47 -5.30 8.37 8.48
C TYR A 47 -5.93 9.12 9.65
N SER A 48 -6.93 8.53 10.28
CA SER A 48 -7.68 9.19 11.34
C SER A 48 -8.18 8.19 12.38
N GLU A 49 -8.74 8.72 13.47
CA GLU A 49 -9.30 7.92 14.58
C GLU A 49 -8.25 6.95 15.14
N PHE A 50 -7.09 7.49 15.52
CA PHE A 50 -6.02 6.68 16.06
C PHE A 50 -6.43 6.05 17.40
N GLN A 51 -6.21 4.75 17.50
CA GLN A 51 -6.38 3.99 18.74
C GLN A 51 -5.05 3.43 19.20
N GLU A 52 -4.88 3.33 20.51
CA GLU A 52 -3.74 2.64 21.09
C GLU A 52 -3.98 1.13 21.09
N THR A 53 -2.97 0.37 20.66
CA THR A 53 -2.95 -1.10 20.75
C THR A 53 -1.51 -1.52 21.05
N ASN A 54 -1.30 -2.27 22.13
CA ASN A 54 0.02 -2.73 22.56
C ASN A 54 1.09 -1.60 22.63
N LYS A 55 0.73 -0.43 23.19
CA LYS A 55 1.60 0.76 23.32
C LYS A 55 1.97 1.44 21.99
N THR A 56 1.23 1.20 20.93
CA THR A 56 1.43 1.86 19.62
C THR A 56 0.10 2.37 19.09
N PHE A 57 0.11 3.55 18.46
CA PHE A 57 -1.08 4.16 17.87
C PHE A 57 -1.27 3.73 16.43
N PHE A 58 -2.50 3.32 16.08
CA PHE A 58 -2.86 2.90 14.74
C PHE A 58 -4.19 3.56 14.29
N PRO A 59 -4.32 3.95 13.01
CA PRO A 59 -5.48 4.72 12.54
C PRO A 59 -6.69 3.84 12.24
N GLN A 60 -7.77 3.88 13.02
CA GLN A 60 -8.97 3.06 12.77
C GLN A 60 -9.63 3.30 11.41
N LYS A 61 -9.45 4.51 10.85
CA LYS A 61 -10.00 4.90 9.55
C LYS A 61 -8.91 5.33 8.59
N ILE A 62 -8.92 4.73 7.41
CA ILE A 62 -8.07 5.11 6.28
C ILE A 62 -8.99 5.49 5.12
N PHE A 63 -8.88 6.74 4.67
CA PHE A 63 -9.58 7.21 3.47
C PHE A 63 -8.59 7.33 2.34
N LEU A 64 -8.89 6.71 1.20
CA LEU A 64 -8.07 6.73 -0.01
C LEU A 64 -8.84 7.40 -1.12
N ASN A 65 -8.25 8.45 -1.70
CA ASN A 65 -8.68 9.04 -2.96
C ASN A 65 -7.59 8.78 -3.99
N LEU A 66 -7.89 7.95 -4.99
CA LEU A 66 -6.97 7.56 -6.04
C LEU A 66 -7.44 8.14 -7.37
N LYS A 67 -6.55 8.85 -8.07
CA LYS A 67 -6.80 9.40 -9.39
C LYS A 67 -5.90 8.72 -10.42
N LYS A 68 -6.52 8.27 -11.52
CA LYS A 68 -5.85 7.80 -12.73
C LYS A 68 -6.49 8.44 -13.95
N ARG A 69 -5.81 9.42 -14.53
CA ARG A 69 -6.23 10.28 -15.63
C ARG A 69 -7.58 10.94 -15.31
N ASN A 70 -8.66 10.40 -15.86
CA ASN A 70 -10.03 10.90 -15.72
C ASN A 70 -10.87 10.01 -14.78
N GLN A 71 -10.26 9.00 -14.16
CA GLN A 71 -10.92 8.09 -13.23
C GLN A 71 -10.51 8.43 -11.80
N THR A 72 -11.50 8.43 -10.91
CA THR A 72 -11.29 8.61 -9.47
C THR A 72 -11.93 7.45 -8.72
N VAL A 73 -11.19 6.89 -7.76
CA VAL A 73 -11.67 5.87 -6.84
C VAL A 73 -11.55 6.41 -5.43
N ASN A 74 -12.68 6.46 -4.73
CA ASN A 74 -12.72 6.77 -3.31
C ASN A 74 -12.99 5.47 -2.55
N THR A 75 -12.16 5.19 -1.54
CA THR A 75 -12.30 3.99 -0.70
C THR A 75 -12.08 4.38 0.75
N SER A 76 -12.84 3.75 1.63
CA SER A 76 -12.67 3.89 3.08
C SER A 76 -12.46 2.51 3.67
N VAL A 77 -11.37 2.37 4.42
CA VAL A 77 -11.07 1.19 5.23
C VAL A 77 -11.35 1.58 6.67
N ASN A 78 -12.32 0.93 7.28
CA ASN A 78 -12.66 1.11 8.68
C ASN A 78 -12.50 -0.24 9.38
N TYR A 79 -11.57 -0.35 10.31
CA TYR A 79 -11.34 -1.60 11.03
C TYR A 79 -11.55 -1.40 12.53
N LYS A 80 -12.22 -2.38 13.16
CA LYS A 80 -12.60 -2.29 14.59
C LYS A 80 -11.58 -2.89 15.53
N THR A 81 -10.75 -3.82 15.05
CA THR A 81 -9.85 -4.58 15.91
C THR A 81 -8.53 -4.78 15.19
N ILE A 82 -7.44 -4.44 15.87
CA ILE A 82 -6.08 -4.78 15.46
C ILE A 82 -5.59 -5.84 16.44
N LYS A 83 -5.08 -6.94 15.90
CA LYS A 83 -4.37 -7.94 16.71
C LYS A 83 -2.94 -8.01 16.22
N ILE A 84 -1.99 -7.81 17.14
CA ILE A 84 -0.56 -7.75 16.86
C ILE A 84 0.11 -8.90 17.59
N ASN A 85 0.96 -9.65 16.89
CA ASN A 85 1.65 -10.83 17.41
C ASN A 85 0.69 -11.92 17.93
N ASP A 86 -0.53 -11.98 17.40
CA ASP A 86 -1.45 -13.07 17.72
C ASP A 86 -0.91 -14.38 17.15
N ASN A 87 -1.06 -15.48 17.89
CA ASN A 87 -0.61 -16.78 17.42
C ASN A 87 -1.59 -17.28 16.36
N VAL A 88 -1.30 -16.97 15.10
CA VAL A 88 -2.12 -17.39 13.97
C VAL A 88 -1.81 -18.84 13.64
N SER A 89 -2.57 -19.76 14.22
CA SER A 89 -2.60 -21.17 13.80
C SER A 89 -3.88 -21.42 13.01
N PHE A 90 -3.73 -21.91 11.78
CA PHE A 90 -4.84 -22.41 10.99
C PHE A 90 -4.92 -23.92 11.15
N LYS A 91 -6.14 -24.46 11.29
CA LYS A 91 -6.34 -25.91 11.29
C LYS A 91 -6.08 -26.44 9.88
N PHE A 92 -4.83 -26.79 9.61
CA PHE A 92 -4.46 -27.50 8.38
C PHE A 92 -4.70 -28.99 8.58
N LYS A 93 -5.59 -29.57 7.76
CA LYS A 93 -5.72 -31.03 7.60
C LYS A 93 -5.37 -31.34 6.15
N ILE A 94 -4.49 -32.32 5.94
CA ILE A 94 -4.25 -32.86 4.60
C ILE A 94 -5.57 -33.48 4.13
N PRO A 95 -6.12 -33.08 2.96
CA PRO A 95 -7.35 -33.67 2.45
C PRO A 95 -7.18 -35.18 2.28
N ASP A 96 -8.25 -35.95 2.44
CA ASP A 96 -8.17 -37.41 2.59
C ASP A 96 -7.50 -38.13 1.39
N ASN A 97 -7.49 -37.50 0.21
CA ASN A 97 -6.88 -38.02 -1.02
C ASN A 97 -5.39 -37.64 -1.23
N TYR A 98 -4.77 -36.95 -0.27
CA TYR A 98 -3.38 -36.49 -0.38
C TYR A 98 -2.52 -37.14 0.70
N LYS A 99 -1.27 -37.47 0.35
CA LYS A 99 -0.27 -38.01 1.28
C LYS A 99 0.89 -37.03 1.40
N ARG A 100 1.43 -36.87 2.62
CA ARG A 100 2.61 -36.05 2.89
C ARG A 100 3.83 -36.70 2.23
N ILE A 101 4.55 -35.94 1.39
CA ILE A 101 5.86 -36.33 0.90
C ILE A 101 6.89 -35.92 1.96
N LYS A 102 7.78 -36.84 2.35
CA LYS A 102 9.01 -36.52 3.08
C LYS A 102 10.15 -36.57 2.07
N ILE A 103 10.95 -35.51 2.01
CA ILE A 103 12.20 -35.47 1.26
C ILE A 103 13.30 -35.68 2.29
N GLU A 104 14.09 -36.74 2.13
CA GLU A 104 15.33 -36.98 2.88
C GLU A 104 16.50 -36.26 2.21
#